data_AF-A0A2R6JIY8-F1
#
_entry.id   AF-A0A2R6JIY8-F1
#
_cell.length_a   1.000
_cell.length_b   1.000
_cell.length_c   1.000
_cell.angle_alpha   90.00
_cell.angle_beta   90.00
_cell.angle_gamma   90.00
#
_symmetry.space_group_name_H-M   'P 1'
#
loop_
_entity.id
_entity.type
_entity.pdbx_description
1 polymer ?
#
loop_
_entity_poly.entity_id
_entity_poly.type
_entity_poly.pdbx_seq_one_letter_code
_entity_poly.pdbx_strand_id
1 'polypeptide(L)' 'MTHDLDNIDRGILYMLQEDARNTTSADIADKTGVSASTIRNRLERLEGDGVIRG' A
#
# COMPACT_ATOMS: atom_id res chain seq x y z
N MET A 1 -1.47 -10.87 15.60
CA MET A 1 -0.39 -9.92 15.92
C MET A 1 -0.60 -8.74 15.00
N THR A 2 -0.89 -7.55 15.51
CA THR A 2 -1.01 -6.35 14.66
C THR A 2 0.41 -5.96 14.26
N HIS A 3 0.79 -6.18 13.00
CA HIS A 3 2.06 -5.66 12.49
C HIS A 3 2.00 -4.13 12.51
N ASP A 4 3.01 -3.49 13.10
CA ASP A 4 3.12 -2.04 13.08
C ASP A 4 3.28 -1.56 11.64
N LEU A 5 2.33 -0.73 11.19
CA LEU A 5 2.36 -0.11 9.88
C LEU A 5 3.46 0.95 9.85
N ASP A 6 4.39 0.81 8.90
CA ASP A 6 5.41 1.84 8.68
C ASP A 6 4.86 3.01 7.83
N ASN A 7 5.70 4.02 7.59
CA ASN A 7 5.28 5.21 6.85
C ASN A 7 4.92 4.92 5.38
N ILE A 8 5.53 3.89 4.78
CA ILE A 8 5.20 3.49 3.41
C ILE A 8 3.85 2.80 3.40
N ASP A 9 3.58 1.91 4.37
CA ASP A 9 2.28 1.25 4.49
C ASP A 9 1.17 2.26 4.74
N ARG A 10 1.41 3.27 5.59
CA ARG A 10 0.46 4.38 5.80
C ARG A 10 0.24 5.18 4.52
N GLY A 11 1.29 5.43 3.73
CA GLY A 11 1.19 6.09 2.43
C GLY A 11 0.38 5.30 1.41
N ILE A 12 0.59 3.98 1.35
CA ILE A 12 -0.21 3.05 0.53
C ILE A 12 -1.68 3.14 0.93
N LEU A 13 -1.99 2.98 2.22
CA LEU A 13 -3.36 3.01 2.72
C LEU A 13 -4.04 4.36 2.46
N TYR A 14 -3.34 5.46 2.67
CA TYR A 14 -3.84 6.80 2.38
C TYR A 14 -4.26 6.93 0.91
N MET A 15 -3.42 6.49 -0.02
CA MET A 15 -3.69 6.56 -1.46
C MET A 15 -4.89 5.69 -1.88
N LEU A 16 -4.96 4.47 -1.35
CA LEU A 16 -6.08 3.56 -1.63
C LEU A 16 -7.40 4.07 -1.03
N GLN A 17 -7.35 4.70 0.14
CA GLN A 17 -8.54 5.33 0.74
C GLN A 17 -9.04 6.52 -0.07
N GLU A 18 -8.14 7.25 -0.74
CA GLU A 18 -8.48 8.38 -1.61
C GLU A 18 -9.15 7.90 -2.90
N ASP A 19 -8.53 6.96 -3.63
CA ASP A 19 -9.11 6.38 -4.86
C ASP A 19 -8.47 5.03 -5.23
N ALA A 20 -8.88 3.94 -4.56
CA ALA A 20 -8.37 2.59 -4.87
C ALA A 20 -8.65 2.13 -6.31
N ARG A 21 -9.68 2.65 -6.99
CA ARG A 21 -10.07 2.15 -8.32
C ARG A 21 -9.13 2.66 -9.41
N ASN A 22 -8.52 3.81 -9.20
CA ASN A 22 -7.60 4.43 -10.15
C ASN A 22 -6.14 4.47 -9.65
N THR A 23 -5.89 4.19 -8.36
CA THR A 23 -4.53 4.16 -7.81
C THR A 23 -3.81 2.89 -8.21
N THR A 24 -2.70 3.01 -8.94
CA THR A 24 -1.82 1.87 -9.28
C THR A 24 -0.61 1.77 -8.35
N SER A 25 0.05 0.62 -8.33
CA SER A 25 1.31 0.46 -7.58
C SER A 25 2.43 1.38 -8.09
N ALA A 26 2.36 1.84 -9.34
CA ALA A 26 3.30 2.81 -9.90
C ALA A 26 3.04 4.22 -9.34
N ASP A 27 1.78 4.65 -9.28
CA ASP A 27 1.42 5.96 -8.70
C ASP A 27 1.86 6.07 -7.24
N ILE A 28 1.66 4.99 -6.47
CA ILE A 28 2.10 4.93 -5.08
C ILE A 28 3.63 4.94 -5.00
N ALA A 29 4.33 4.21 -5.86
CA ALA A 29 5.79 4.18 -5.91
C ALA A 29 6.38 5.58 -6.17
N ASP A 30 5.81 6.30 -7.14
CA ASP A 30 6.23 7.67 -7.47
C ASP A 30 6.05 8.62 -6.28
N LYS A 31 4.97 8.45 -5.50
CA LYS A 31 4.68 9.30 -4.34
C LYS A 31 5.47 8.93 -3.08
N THR A 32 5.83 7.66 -2.92
CA THR A 32 6.50 7.13 -1.71
C THR A 32 8.01 6.95 -1.87
N GLY A 33 8.54 7.08 -3.08
CA GLY A 33 9.97 6.99 -3.37
C GLY A 33 10.55 5.58 -3.31
N VAL A 34 9.69 4.55 -3.34
CA VAL A 34 10.10 3.14 -3.39
C VAL A 34 9.69 2.50 -4.71
N SER A 35 10.27 1.36 -5.07
CA SER A 35 9.93 0.70 -6.33
C SER A 35 8.49 0.17 -6.36
N ALA A 36 7.88 0.12 -7.54
CA ALA A 36 6.57 -0.48 -7.73
C ALA A 36 6.51 -1.96 -7.29
N SER A 37 7.61 -2.71 -7.42
CA SER A 37 7.71 -4.08 -6.88
C SER A 37 7.64 -4.12 -5.36
N THR A 38 8.26 -3.15 -4.67
CA THR A 38 8.18 -3.02 -3.20
C THR A 38 6.75 -2.71 -2.77
N ILE A 39 6.06 -1.83 -3.50
CA ILE A 39 4.64 -1.52 -3.23
C ILE A 39 3.76 -2.75 -3.41
N ARG A 40 3.94 -3.54 -4.48
CA ARG A 40 3.17 -4.78 -4.69
C ARG A 40 3.35 -5.77 -3.54
N ASN A 41 4.59 -6.04 -3.14
CA ASN A 41 4.87 -6.92 -2.01
C ASN A 41 4.23 -6.44 -0.71
N ARG A 42 4.15 -5.11 -0.51
CA ARG A 42 3.50 -4.51 0.66
C ARG A 42 1.98 -4.63 0.58
N LEU A 43 1.38 -4.41 -0.58
CA LEU A 43 -0.06 -4.61 -0.80
C LEU A 43 -0.47 -6.06 -0.49
N GLU A 44 0.26 -7.03 -1.03
CA GLU A 44 0.03 -8.46 -0.76
C GLU A 44 0.12 -8.77 0.74
N ARG A 45 1.10 -8.19 1.44
CA ARG A 45 1.22 -8.33 2.90
C ARG A 45 0.03 -7.70 3.64
N LEU A 46 -0.36 -6.48 3.27
CA LEU A 46 -1.46 -5.76 3.92
C LEU A 46 -2.82 -6.44 3.71
N GLU A 47 -3.03 -7.07 2.55
CA GLU A 47 -4.20 -7.92 2.29
C GLU A 47 -4.13 -9.23 3.08
N GLY A 48 -2.96 -9.90 3.09
CA GLY A 48 -2.75 -11.14 3.85
C GLY A 48 -2.92 -10.96 5.36
N ASP A 49 -2.54 -9.79 5.90
CA ASP A 49 -2.73 -9.40 7.30
C ASP A 49 -4.17 -8.94 7.60
N GLY A 50 -5.04 -8.85 6.58
CA GLY A 50 -6.44 -8.41 6.70
C GLY A 50 -6.62 -6.92 7.00
N VAL A 51 -5.57 -6.11 6.77
CA VAL A 51 -5.57 -4.65 6.89
C VAL A 51 -6.32 -4.02 5.72
N ILE A 52 -6.03 -4.48 4.51
CA ILE A 52 -6.81 -4.16 3.31
C ILE A 52 -7.84 -5.27 3.12
N ARG A 53 -9.07 -4.88 2.77
CA ARG A 53 -10.17 -5.80 2.43
C ARG A 53 -10.83 -5.27 1.17
N GLY A 54 -10.75 -6.05 0.10
CA GLY A 54 -11.31 -5.76 -1.22
C GLY A 54 -11.79 -7.03 -1.86
#